data_AF-D4AJ05-F1
#
_entry.id   AF-D4AJ05-F1
#
_cell.length_a   1.000
_cell.length_b   1.000
_cell.length_c   1.000
_cell.angle_alpha   90.00
_cell.angle_beta   90.00
_cell.angle_gamma   90.00
#
_symmetry.space_group_name_H-M   'P 1'
#
loop_
_entity.id
_entity.type
_entity.pdbx_description
1 polymer ?
#
loop_
_entity_poly.entity_id
_entity_poly.type
_entity_poly.pdbx_seq_one_letter_code
_entity_poly.pdbx_strand_id
1 'polypeptide(L)'
;MTTGKDIGVQSKRTGLPLADLQSKWDNIDTVLNRGPLAGDAEIDNTALADTRGEYGVSPSYITGLCRLTRKYLQSFPGRDTPSPNTMLHQQCSDLLARQRAFTPGALGRIESALQYRMGMSSLANQLVVGISLPLPQGVSCDEWDEDIKFSYGQKERSSLFHRLLSLFPSASPNQGVKGWTKPCWYIVAALIEADLSPSQVDRKIQQLFEAVEEIRQTPEDRCADIIKSK
;
A
#
# COMPACT_ATOMS: atom_id res chain seq x y z
N MET A 1 56.27 47.83 -27.26
CA MET A 1 55.00 47.98 -28.02
C MET A 1 54.12 46.82 -27.61
N THR A 2 53.27 47.03 -26.59
CA THR A 2 51.82 47.30 -26.74
C THR A 2 51.12 46.10 -27.40
N THR A 3 50.14 45.42 -26.82
CA THR A 3 49.21 45.75 -25.73
C THR A 3 48.29 44.55 -25.54
N GLY A 4 47.86 44.32 -24.29
CA GLY A 4 46.58 43.67 -23.97
C GLY A 4 46.63 42.14 -23.88
N LYS A 5 46.00 41.50 -22.89
CA LYS A 5 45.06 41.97 -21.88
C LYS A 5 44.95 40.85 -20.84
N ASP A 6 44.82 41.25 -19.57
CA ASP A 6 44.44 40.38 -18.45
C ASP A 6 43.28 39.45 -18.80
N ILE A 7 43.18 38.31 -18.10
CA ILE A 7 42.06 38.01 -17.20
C ILE A 7 42.46 36.77 -16.38
N GLY A 8 42.64 36.98 -15.07
CA GLY A 8 42.69 35.89 -14.10
C GLY A 8 41.36 35.13 -14.08
N VAL A 9 41.43 33.81 -14.16
CA VAL A 9 40.28 32.96 -13.81
C VAL A 9 40.25 32.85 -12.30
N GLN A 10 39.70 33.88 -11.66
CA GLN A 10 39.05 33.70 -10.36
C GLN A 10 38.03 32.57 -10.53
N SER A 11 38.16 31.50 -9.75
CA SER A 11 37.10 30.52 -9.55
C SER A 11 35.92 31.24 -8.88
N LYS A 12 35.10 31.89 -9.71
CA LYS A 12 33.83 32.47 -9.31
C LYS A 12 32.90 31.29 -9.05
N ARG A 13 32.42 31.17 -7.81
CA ARG A 13 31.18 30.44 -7.51
C ARG A 13 30.16 30.86 -8.55
N THR A 14 29.82 29.97 -9.46
CA THR A 14 28.70 30.14 -10.39
C THR A 14 27.42 30.10 -9.56
N GLY A 15 27.10 31.21 -8.90
CA GLY A 15 25.74 31.50 -8.50
C GLY A 15 24.91 31.52 -9.78
N LEU A 16 23.91 30.64 -9.85
CA LEU A 16 22.99 30.57 -10.97
C LEU A 16 22.35 31.96 -11.19
N PRO A 17 22.35 32.52 -12.41
CA PRO A 17 21.74 33.81 -12.68
C PRO A 17 20.24 33.78 -12.33
N LEU A 18 19.85 34.57 -11.33
CA LEU A 18 18.47 34.67 -10.84
C LEU A 18 17.49 35.26 -11.88
N ALA A 19 18.01 35.88 -12.95
CA ALA A 19 17.19 36.49 -13.99
C ALA A 19 16.38 35.48 -14.83
N ASP A 20 16.81 34.21 -14.86
CA ASP A 20 16.10 33.14 -15.58
C ASP A 20 15.24 32.26 -14.67
N LEU A 21 15.20 32.53 -13.35
CA LEU A 21 14.41 31.71 -12.43
C LEU A 21 12.92 32.02 -12.53
N GLN A 22 12.53 33.27 -12.79
CA GLN A 22 11.11 33.62 -12.98
C GLN A 22 10.56 32.98 -14.27
N SER A 23 11.28 33.07 -15.40
CA SER A 23 10.84 32.45 -16.66
C SER A 23 10.87 30.91 -16.61
N LYS A 24 11.77 30.32 -15.81
CA LYS A 24 11.77 28.88 -15.51
C LYS A 24 10.65 28.48 -14.57
N TRP A 25 10.31 29.30 -13.57
CA TRP A 25 9.16 29.07 -12.68
C TRP A 25 7.83 29.20 -13.41
N ASP A 26 7.69 30.19 -14.29
CA ASP A 26 6.48 30.39 -15.09
C ASP A 26 6.32 29.28 -16.17
N ASN A 27 7.41 28.63 -16.59
CA ASN A 27 7.36 27.43 -17.44
C ASN A 27 7.23 26.10 -16.65
N ILE A 28 7.41 26.11 -15.32
CA ILE A 28 7.20 24.91 -14.49
C ILE A 28 5.71 24.57 -14.42
N ASP A 29 4.81 25.56 -14.45
CA ASP A 29 3.35 25.30 -14.49
C ASP A 29 2.89 24.66 -15.83
N THR A 30 3.68 24.79 -16.90
CA THR A 30 3.37 24.16 -18.20
C THR A 30 4.12 22.85 -18.45
N VAL A 31 5.24 22.58 -17.77
CA VAL A 31 6.04 21.35 -17.93
C VAL A 31 5.82 20.33 -16.78
N LEU A 32 5.27 20.73 -15.63
CA LEU A 32 4.73 19.79 -14.62
C LEU A 32 3.49 19.01 -15.12
N ASN A 33 2.96 19.37 -16.29
CA ASN A 33 1.86 18.68 -16.95
C ASN A 33 2.29 17.59 -17.97
N ARG A 34 3.57 17.19 -18.05
CA ARG A 34 4.01 15.99 -18.80
C ARG A 34 5.21 15.24 -18.17
N GLY A 35 4.92 14.41 -17.15
CA GLY A 35 5.55 13.11 -16.84
C GLY A 35 6.91 13.07 -16.12
N PRO A 36 7.29 11.98 -15.39
CA PRO A 36 6.70 10.64 -15.39
C PRO A 36 6.40 10.08 -13.98
N LEU A 37 5.90 10.90 -13.05
CA LEU A 37 5.61 10.50 -11.66
C LEU A 37 4.23 10.94 -11.14
N ALA A 38 3.43 11.64 -11.97
CA ALA A 38 2.02 11.89 -11.70
C ALA A 38 1.20 10.89 -12.51
N GLY A 39 1.06 9.71 -11.95
CA GLY A 39 0.06 8.71 -12.31
C GLY A 39 -0.72 8.33 -11.07
N ASP A 40 -0.98 9.29 -10.18
CA ASP A 40 -2.16 9.29 -9.31
C ASP A 40 -3.37 9.49 -10.22
N ALA A 41 -3.66 8.48 -11.05
CA ALA A 41 -5.03 8.04 -11.01
C ALA A 41 -5.17 7.54 -9.57
N GLU A 42 -6.03 8.19 -8.81
CA GLU A 42 -6.85 7.48 -7.84
C GLU A 42 -7.39 6.26 -8.62
N ILE A 43 -6.67 5.13 -8.57
CA ILE A 43 -7.07 3.94 -9.31
C ILE A 43 -8.19 3.39 -8.48
N ASP A 44 -9.38 3.83 -8.86
CA ASP A 44 -10.62 3.12 -8.73
C ASP A 44 -10.31 1.62 -8.90
N ASN A 45 -10.32 0.87 -7.79
CA ASN A 45 -10.09 -0.58 -7.81
C ASN A 45 -11.12 -1.29 -8.71
N THR A 46 -12.17 -0.56 -9.11
CA THR A 46 -13.19 -0.93 -10.08
C THR A 46 -12.67 -0.97 -11.54
N ALA A 47 -11.58 -0.26 -11.87
CA ALA A 47 -11.04 -0.23 -13.25
C ALA A 47 -10.40 -1.56 -13.70
N LEU A 48 -9.98 -2.44 -12.78
CA LEU A 48 -9.62 -3.82 -13.15
C LEU A 48 -10.84 -4.71 -13.34
N ALA A 49 -11.97 -4.40 -12.69
CA ALA A 49 -13.20 -5.15 -12.83
C ALA A 49 -13.86 -4.94 -14.22
N ASP A 50 -13.61 -3.80 -14.87
CA ASP A 50 -14.29 -3.39 -16.11
C ASP A 50 -13.71 -3.99 -17.40
N THR A 51 -12.54 -4.65 -17.33
CA THR A 51 -11.94 -5.35 -18.49
C THR A 51 -12.34 -6.82 -18.61
N ARG A 52 -13.38 -7.23 -17.87
CA ARG A 52 -13.88 -8.61 -17.76
C ARG A 52 -14.65 -9.10 -19.00
N GLY A 53 -14.79 -8.26 -20.03
CA GLY A 53 -15.50 -8.58 -21.27
C GLY A 53 -14.68 -9.46 -22.22
N GLU A 54 -14.87 -10.78 -22.13
CA GLU A 54 -14.83 -11.82 -23.19
C GLU A 54 -13.67 -11.91 -24.23
N TYR A 55 -12.70 -11.03 -24.21
CA TYR A 55 -11.50 -11.12 -25.06
C TYR A 55 -10.29 -11.45 -24.19
N GLY A 56 -9.42 -12.31 -24.69
CA GLY A 56 -8.29 -12.87 -23.95
C GLY A 56 -7.49 -11.85 -23.15
N VAL A 57 -6.81 -12.35 -22.10
CA VAL A 57 -6.03 -11.55 -21.15
C VAL A 57 -5.21 -10.47 -21.85
N SER A 58 -5.63 -9.21 -21.71
CA SER A 58 -4.98 -8.07 -22.37
C SER A 58 -3.53 -7.90 -21.86
N PRO A 59 -2.57 -7.52 -22.73
CA PRO A 59 -1.23 -7.13 -22.31
C PRO A 59 -1.22 -6.04 -21.21
N SER A 60 -2.21 -5.15 -21.20
CA SER A 60 -2.37 -4.12 -20.17
C SER A 60 -2.68 -4.72 -18.80
N TYR A 61 -3.58 -5.72 -18.75
CA TYR A 61 -3.94 -6.45 -17.53
C TYR A 61 -2.72 -7.15 -16.93
N ILE A 62 -1.96 -7.89 -17.75
CA ILE A 62 -0.72 -8.57 -17.29
C ILE A 62 0.28 -7.56 -16.74
N THR A 63 0.44 -6.41 -17.41
CA THR A 63 1.35 -5.37 -16.95
C THR A 63 0.93 -4.80 -15.60
N GLY A 64 -0.38 -4.54 -15.42
CA GLY A 64 -0.96 -4.11 -14.15
C GLY A 64 -0.75 -5.13 -13.04
N LEU A 65 -1.05 -6.41 -13.30
CA LEU A 65 -0.88 -7.49 -12.36
C LEU A 65 0.60 -7.71 -11.98
N CYS A 66 1.53 -7.62 -12.94
CA CYS A 66 2.97 -7.69 -12.66
C CYS A 66 3.45 -6.51 -11.81
N ARG A 67 2.88 -5.32 -11.96
CA ARG A 67 3.17 -4.17 -11.09
C ARG A 67 2.69 -4.42 -9.67
N LEU A 68 1.45 -4.90 -9.52
CA LEU A 68 0.88 -5.26 -8.22
C LEU A 68 1.70 -6.36 -7.52
N THR A 69 2.09 -7.37 -8.29
CA THR A 69 2.92 -8.49 -7.85
C THR A 69 4.28 -8.02 -7.32
N ARG A 70 4.95 -7.11 -8.04
CA ARG A 70 6.21 -6.52 -7.56
C ARG A 70 6.06 -5.79 -6.23
N LYS A 71 5.00 -4.98 -6.09
CA LYS A 71 4.72 -4.27 -4.84
C LYS A 71 4.47 -5.24 -3.69
N TYR A 72 3.72 -6.31 -3.93
CA TYR A 72 3.48 -7.36 -2.93
C TYR A 72 4.74 -8.14 -2.53
N LEU A 73 5.60 -8.51 -3.49
CA LEU A 73 6.85 -9.21 -3.18
C LEU A 73 7.85 -8.33 -2.44
N GLN A 74 7.78 -7.00 -2.62
CA GLN A 74 8.55 -6.04 -1.84
C GLN A 74 8.02 -5.88 -0.41
N SER A 75 6.73 -6.12 -0.19
CA SER A 75 6.10 -6.08 1.14
C SER A 75 6.07 -7.44 1.86
N PHE A 76 6.57 -8.53 1.28
CA PHE A 76 6.36 -9.85 1.87
C PHE A 76 7.38 -10.91 1.46
N PRO A 77 8.28 -11.31 2.36
CA PRO A 77 8.91 -10.47 3.38
C PRO A 77 9.99 -9.64 2.68
N GLY A 78 10.85 -8.90 3.39
CA GLY A 78 11.96 -8.21 2.74
C GLY A 78 12.71 -9.13 1.74
N ARG A 79 13.38 -8.52 0.75
CA ARG A 79 14.11 -9.16 -0.37
C ARG A 79 14.88 -10.46 -0.04
N ASP A 80 15.22 -10.67 1.23
CA ASP A 80 16.08 -11.73 1.74
C ASP A 80 15.43 -12.64 2.81
N THR A 81 14.15 -12.48 3.17
CA THR A 81 13.49 -13.37 4.16
C THR A 81 12.75 -14.53 3.45
N PRO A 82 12.96 -15.79 3.84
CA PRO A 82 12.15 -16.89 3.37
C PRO A 82 10.84 -16.91 4.16
N SER A 83 9.88 -16.04 3.80
CA SER A 83 8.51 -16.20 4.32
C SER A 83 8.08 -17.61 3.93
N PRO A 84 7.56 -18.42 4.87
CA PRO A 84 7.23 -19.80 4.57
C PRO A 84 6.18 -19.82 3.45
N ASN A 85 6.56 -20.39 2.32
CA ASN A 85 5.74 -21.31 1.51
C ASN A 85 4.26 -20.92 1.35
N THR A 86 3.94 -19.68 1.00
CA THR A 86 2.61 -19.41 0.46
C THR A 86 2.70 -19.67 -1.04
N MET A 87 1.89 -20.61 -1.54
CA MET A 87 1.74 -20.88 -2.98
C MET A 87 1.58 -19.58 -3.79
N LEU A 88 0.97 -18.55 -3.20
CA LEU A 88 0.85 -17.22 -3.78
C LEU A 88 2.21 -16.53 -4.05
N HIS A 89 3.17 -16.56 -3.12
CA HIS A 89 4.49 -15.94 -3.31
C HIS A 89 5.27 -16.63 -4.43
N GLN A 90 5.19 -17.96 -4.53
CA GLN A 90 5.75 -18.70 -5.66
C GLN A 90 5.06 -18.34 -6.98
N GLN A 91 3.72 -18.30 -7.00
CA GLN A 91 2.94 -17.90 -8.17
C GLN A 91 3.28 -16.48 -8.64
N CYS A 92 3.52 -15.56 -7.69
CA CYS A 92 3.97 -14.20 -7.96
C CYS A 92 5.37 -14.19 -8.59
N SER A 93 6.30 -14.97 -8.05
CA SER A 93 7.67 -15.10 -8.59
C SER A 93 7.66 -15.70 -9.99
N ASP A 94 6.93 -16.80 -10.20
CA ASP A 94 6.76 -17.46 -11.50
C ASP A 94 6.15 -16.51 -12.55
N LEU A 95 5.18 -15.70 -12.14
CA LEU A 95 4.52 -14.70 -13.00
C LEU A 95 5.51 -13.64 -13.47
N LEU A 96 6.33 -13.10 -12.57
CA LEU A 96 7.34 -12.08 -12.92
C LEU A 96 8.47 -12.66 -13.77
N ALA A 97 8.93 -13.86 -13.45
CA ALA A 97 10.00 -14.54 -14.16
C ALA A 97 9.54 -15.13 -15.50
N ARG A 98 8.23 -15.08 -15.81
CA ARG A 98 7.60 -15.68 -17.00
C ARG A 98 7.92 -17.17 -17.14
N GLN A 99 8.14 -17.86 -16.02
CA GLN A 99 8.56 -19.26 -15.99
C GLN A 99 7.39 -20.22 -16.22
N ARG A 100 6.15 -19.73 -16.11
CA ARG A 100 4.94 -20.53 -16.26
C ARG A 100 3.87 -19.77 -17.05
N ALA A 101 3.19 -20.49 -17.94
CA ALA A 101 1.95 -19.99 -18.54
C ALA A 101 0.81 -20.10 -17.53
N PHE A 102 0.17 -18.97 -17.22
CA PHE A 102 -0.98 -18.92 -16.33
C PHE A 102 -2.27 -18.90 -17.14
N THR A 103 -3.26 -19.69 -16.71
CA THR A 103 -4.61 -19.58 -17.26
C THR A 103 -5.27 -18.29 -16.79
N PRO A 104 -6.25 -17.72 -17.53
CA PRO A 104 -6.96 -16.52 -17.12
C PRO A 104 -7.56 -16.63 -15.70
N GLY A 105 -8.13 -17.78 -15.37
CA GLY A 105 -8.65 -18.04 -14.02
C GLY A 105 -7.57 -18.10 -12.94
N ALA A 106 -6.34 -18.52 -13.26
CA ALA A 106 -5.23 -18.49 -12.32
C ALA A 106 -4.75 -17.05 -12.07
N LEU A 107 -4.70 -16.22 -13.11
CA LEU A 107 -4.35 -14.80 -12.98
C LEU A 107 -5.39 -14.05 -12.14
N GLY A 108 -6.69 -14.27 -12.38
CA GLY A 108 -7.75 -13.65 -11.58
C GLY A 108 -7.70 -14.06 -10.10
N ARG A 109 -7.28 -15.28 -9.77
CA ARG A 109 -7.04 -15.70 -8.38
C ARG A 109 -5.84 -15.01 -7.76
N ILE A 110 -4.73 -14.87 -8.50
CA ILE A 110 -3.54 -14.16 -8.02
C ILE A 110 -3.92 -12.71 -7.74
N GLU A 111 -4.54 -12.03 -8.69
CA GLU A 111 -5.02 -10.66 -8.55
C GLU A 111 -5.94 -10.49 -7.33
N SER A 112 -6.98 -11.32 -7.22
CA SER A 112 -7.93 -11.26 -6.09
C SER A 112 -7.21 -11.41 -4.75
N ALA A 113 -6.26 -12.35 -4.65
CA ALA A 113 -5.48 -12.55 -3.43
C ALA A 113 -4.55 -11.36 -3.12
N LEU A 114 -3.93 -10.77 -4.14
CA LEU A 114 -3.07 -9.59 -3.99
C LEU A 114 -3.88 -8.36 -3.54
N GLN A 115 -5.00 -8.08 -4.21
CA GLN A 115 -5.89 -6.99 -3.85
C GLN A 115 -6.40 -7.14 -2.42
N TYR A 116 -6.84 -8.34 -2.04
CA TYR A 116 -7.26 -8.61 -0.67
C TYR A 116 -6.13 -8.35 0.32
N ARG A 117 -4.95 -8.96 0.15
CA ARG A 117 -3.85 -8.80 1.10
C ARG A 117 -3.41 -7.35 1.24
N MET A 118 -3.19 -6.66 0.12
CA MET A 118 -2.73 -5.27 0.15
C MET A 118 -3.81 -4.31 0.67
N GLY A 119 -5.07 -4.53 0.32
CA GLY A 119 -6.18 -3.73 0.84
C GLY A 119 -6.30 -3.85 2.36
N MET A 120 -6.11 -5.05 2.88
CA MET A 120 -6.17 -5.33 4.31
C MET A 120 -4.96 -4.79 5.09
N SER A 121 -3.74 -4.87 4.53
CA SER A 121 -2.58 -4.16 5.08
C SER A 121 -2.80 -2.65 5.11
N SER A 122 -3.32 -2.09 4.02
CA SER A 122 -3.65 -0.66 3.92
C SER A 122 -4.68 -0.26 4.96
N LEU A 123 -5.75 -1.04 5.13
CA LEU A 123 -6.76 -0.80 6.16
C LEU A 123 -6.13 -0.83 7.56
N ALA A 124 -5.28 -1.80 7.86
CA ALA A 124 -4.61 -1.86 9.16
C ALA A 124 -3.74 -0.62 9.43
N ASN A 125 -3.00 -0.13 8.42
CA ASN A 125 -2.25 1.11 8.53
C ASN A 125 -3.16 2.31 8.79
N GLN A 126 -4.25 2.44 8.04
CA GLN A 126 -5.23 3.52 8.22
C GLN A 126 -5.85 3.49 9.62
N LEU A 127 -6.18 2.32 10.14
CA LEU A 127 -6.71 2.17 11.48
C LEU A 127 -5.68 2.60 12.53
N VAL A 128 -4.46 2.04 12.50
CA VAL A 128 -3.39 2.39 13.46
C VAL A 128 -3.12 3.89 13.47
N VAL A 129 -2.95 4.50 12.29
CA VAL A 129 -2.70 5.95 12.17
C VAL A 129 -3.93 6.77 12.57
N GLY A 130 -5.11 6.39 12.09
CA GLY A 130 -6.37 7.11 12.32
C GLY A 130 -6.74 7.20 13.79
N ILE A 131 -6.52 6.14 14.56
CA ILE A 131 -6.75 6.15 16.01
C ILE A 131 -5.49 6.52 16.82
N SER A 132 -4.45 7.05 16.17
CA SER A 132 -3.21 7.54 16.82
C SER A 132 -2.51 6.49 17.69
N LEU A 133 -2.45 5.25 17.22
CA LEU A 133 -1.54 4.23 17.78
C LEU A 133 -0.15 4.39 17.18
N PRO A 134 0.93 4.02 17.91
CA PRO A 134 2.26 3.99 17.35
C PRO A 134 2.33 2.94 16.22
N LEU A 135 3.12 3.25 15.20
CA LEU A 135 3.50 2.25 14.20
C LEU A 135 4.41 1.22 14.89
N PRO A 136 4.07 -0.08 14.86
CA PRO A 136 4.92 -1.13 15.39
C PRO A 136 6.33 -1.02 14.82
N GLN A 137 7.32 -0.82 15.67
CA GLN A 137 8.73 -0.64 15.28
C GLN A 137 8.98 0.51 14.29
N GLY A 138 8.05 1.45 14.17
CA GLY A 138 8.12 2.56 13.22
C GLY A 138 7.89 2.18 11.77
N VAL A 139 7.40 0.98 11.46
CA VAL A 139 7.19 0.51 10.08
C VAL A 139 5.71 0.28 9.77
N SER A 140 5.39 0.27 8.47
CA SER A 140 4.03 -0.02 8.01
C SER A 140 3.70 -1.51 8.08
N CYS A 141 2.41 -1.87 8.09
CA CYS A 141 1.93 -3.26 8.11
C CYS A 141 2.52 -4.11 6.97
N ASP A 142 2.80 -3.49 5.82
CA ASP A 142 3.42 -4.18 4.70
C ASP A 142 4.85 -4.56 5.02
N GLU A 143 5.65 -3.66 5.60
CA GLU A 143 7.05 -3.91 5.95
C GLU A 143 7.26 -4.69 7.26
N TRP A 144 6.23 -4.73 8.11
CA TRP A 144 6.29 -5.38 9.41
C TRP A 144 6.51 -6.90 9.30
N ASP A 145 7.37 -7.46 10.14
CA ASP A 145 7.64 -8.91 10.16
C ASP A 145 6.76 -9.61 11.21
N GLU A 146 6.01 -10.62 10.78
CA GLU A 146 5.09 -11.34 11.64
C GLU A 146 5.81 -12.18 12.70
N ASP A 147 7.06 -12.59 12.47
CA ASP A 147 7.84 -13.36 13.45
C ASP A 147 8.16 -12.54 14.71
N ILE A 148 8.12 -11.22 14.60
CA ILE A 148 8.33 -10.31 15.73
C ILE A 148 7.20 -10.44 16.75
N LYS A 149 6.01 -10.94 16.37
CA LYS A 149 4.92 -11.19 17.32
C LYS A 149 5.30 -12.13 18.47
N PHE A 150 6.34 -12.95 18.30
CA PHE A 150 6.82 -13.87 19.33
C PHE A 150 7.67 -13.19 20.41
N SER A 151 8.08 -11.93 20.22
CA SER A 151 8.77 -11.15 21.25
C SER A 151 7.82 -10.62 22.34
N TYR A 152 6.52 -10.53 22.07
CA TYR A 152 5.53 -10.05 23.04
C TYR A 152 4.99 -11.16 23.95
N GLY A 153 4.52 -10.78 25.14
CA GLY A 153 3.96 -11.70 26.13
C GLY A 153 2.80 -12.53 25.57
N GLN A 154 2.93 -13.87 25.63
CA GLN A 154 1.99 -14.80 24.98
C GLN A 154 0.53 -14.62 25.39
N LYS A 155 0.28 -14.42 26.68
CA LYS A 155 -1.09 -14.30 27.21
C LYS A 155 -1.78 -13.03 26.71
N GLU A 156 -1.06 -11.91 26.79
CA GLU A 156 -1.56 -10.61 26.36
C GLU A 156 -1.81 -10.57 24.85
N ARG A 157 -0.81 -10.95 24.03
CA ARG A 157 -0.95 -10.93 22.57
C ARG A 157 -2.07 -11.85 22.08
N SER A 158 -2.24 -13.03 22.68
CA SER A 158 -3.33 -13.96 22.31
C SER A 158 -4.70 -13.39 22.67
N SER A 159 -4.82 -12.75 23.84
CA SER A 159 -6.07 -12.14 24.27
C SER A 159 -6.50 -11.00 23.34
N LEU A 160 -5.58 -10.10 23.00
CA LEU A 160 -5.85 -9.00 22.06
C LEU A 160 -6.19 -9.52 20.67
N PHE A 161 -5.44 -10.52 20.19
CA PHE A 161 -5.70 -11.14 18.89
C PHE A 161 -7.13 -11.69 18.77
N HIS A 162 -7.61 -12.41 19.77
CA HIS A 162 -8.96 -12.96 19.77
C HIS A 162 -10.04 -11.86 19.74
N ARG A 163 -9.81 -10.74 20.41
CA ARG A 163 -10.73 -9.60 20.42
C ARG A 163 -10.80 -8.87 19.08
N LEU A 164 -9.73 -8.92 18.29
CA LEU A 164 -9.61 -8.24 17.00
C LEU A 164 -9.92 -9.14 15.80
N LEU A 165 -10.18 -10.44 16.00
CA LEU A 165 -10.33 -11.41 14.90
C LEU A 165 -11.49 -11.05 13.95
N SER A 166 -12.54 -10.42 14.46
CA SER A 166 -13.72 -9.98 13.69
C SER A 166 -13.56 -8.61 13.03
N LEU A 167 -12.47 -7.88 13.30
CA LEU A 167 -12.23 -6.55 12.73
C LEU A 167 -12.11 -6.59 11.20
N PHE A 168 -11.63 -7.71 10.69
CA PHE A 168 -11.25 -7.90 9.30
C PHE A 168 -12.19 -8.91 8.61
N PRO A 169 -12.68 -8.61 7.38
CA PRO A 169 -13.50 -9.58 6.65
C PRO A 169 -12.72 -10.86 6.35
N SER A 170 -13.40 -12.00 6.44
CA SER A 170 -12.83 -13.30 6.09
C SER A 170 -12.51 -13.37 4.59
N ALA A 171 -11.34 -13.91 4.25
CA ALA A 171 -10.97 -14.18 2.88
C ALA A 171 -11.96 -15.15 2.21
N SER A 172 -12.38 -14.82 0.99
CA SER A 172 -13.08 -15.75 0.10
C SER A 172 -12.13 -16.83 -0.44
N PRO A 173 -12.63 -17.96 -0.97
CA PRO A 173 -11.78 -19.06 -1.46
C PRO A 173 -10.72 -18.66 -2.49
N ASN A 174 -10.98 -17.61 -3.28
CA ASN A 174 -10.07 -17.12 -4.31
C ASN A 174 -9.01 -16.14 -3.78
N GLN A 175 -9.12 -15.69 -2.54
CA GLN A 175 -8.20 -14.73 -1.91
C GLN A 175 -7.08 -15.42 -1.11
N GLY A 176 -7.03 -16.76 -1.14
CA GLY A 176 -5.97 -17.58 -0.55
C GLY A 176 -6.42 -18.36 0.68
N VAL A 177 -5.43 -18.77 1.49
CA VAL A 177 -5.66 -19.60 2.68
C VAL A 177 -6.46 -18.82 3.72
N LYS A 178 -7.52 -19.46 4.23
CA LYS A 178 -8.31 -18.98 5.37
C LYS A 178 -7.37 -18.70 6.54
N GLY A 179 -7.34 -17.46 7.05
CA GLY A 179 -6.53 -17.11 8.24
C GLY A 179 -5.20 -16.39 7.97
N TRP A 180 -5.03 -15.70 6.83
CA TRP A 180 -3.98 -14.69 6.74
C TRP A 180 -4.28 -13.57 7.74
N THR A 181 -3.45 -13.49 8.80
CA THR A 181 -3.76 -12.75 10.04
C THR A 181 -2.72 -11.68 10.36
N LYS A 182 -1.76 -11.42 9.46
CA LYS A 182 -0.75 -10.37 9.62
C LYS A 182 -1.37 -9.01 10.00
N PRO A 183 -2.43 -8.51 9.33
CA PRO A 183 -3.06 -7.24 9.71
C PRO A 183 -3.55 -7.21 11.16
N CYS A 184 -4.12 -8.32 11.65
CA CYS A 184 -4.52 -8.44 13.05
C CYS A 184 -3.29 -8.35 13.97
N TRP A 185 -2.24 -9.13 13.67
CA TRP A 185 -1.03 -9.17 14.48
C TRP A 185 -0.30 -7.82 14.52
N TYR A 186 -0.32 -7.09 13.41
CA TYR A 186 0.20 -5.73 13.33
C TYR A 186 -0.53 -4.77 14.28
N ILE A 187 -1.86 -4.81 14.31
CA ILE A 187 -2.65 -3.99 15.26
C ILE A 187 -2.41 -4.43 16.71
N VAL A 188 -2.27 -5.73 16.97
CA VAL A 188 -1.91 -6.25 18.29
C VAL A 188 -0.56 -5.67 18.74
N ALA A 189 0.44 -5.69 17.87
CA ALA A 189 1.75 -5.10 18.15
C ALA A 189 1.63 -3.59 18.46
N ALA A 190 0.82 -2.86 17.69
CA ALA A 190 0.61 -1.42 17.89
C ALA A 190 -0.05 -1.12 19.25
N LEU A 191 -1.01 -1.95 19.67
CA LEU A 191 -1.67 -1.81 20.97
C LEU A 191 -0.72 -2.11 22.14
N ILE A 192 0.17 -3.09 21.99
CA ILE A 192 1.16 -3.44 23.03
C ILE A 192 2.24 -2.35 23.12
N GLU A 193 2.75 -1.88 21.98
CA GLU A 193 3.78 -0.83 21.94
C GLU A 193 3.27 0.54 22.38
N ALA A 194 1.96 0.77 22.39
CA ALA A 194 1.35 1.98 22.92
C ALA A 194 1.43 2.10 24.44
N ASP A 195 1.80 1.02 25.16
CA ASP A 195 1.96 0.96 26.62
C ASP A 195 0.76 1.58 27.38
N LEU A 196 -0.44 1.18 26.97
CA LEU A 196 -1.69 1.73 27.47
C LEU A 196 -2.20 0.96 28.68
N SER A 197 -2.90 1.64 29.59
CA SER A 197 -3.64 0.96 30.65
C SER A 197 -4.78 0.09 30.08
N PRO A 198 -5.24 -0.96 30.79
CA PRO A 198 -6.28 -1.85 30.27
C PRO A 198 -7.56 -1.15 29.78
N SER A 199 -8.00 -0.12 30.50
CA SER A 199 -9.19 0.66 30.12
C SER A 199 -8.97 1.51 28.86
N GLN A 200 -7.75 1.98 28.62
CA GLN A 200 -7.38 2.68 27.38
C GLN A 200 -7.29 1.71 26.21
N VAL A 201 -6.75 0.51 26.41
CA VAL A 201 -6.74 -0.56 25.40
C VAL A 201 -8.17 -0.91 24.99
N ASP A 202 -9.08 -1.08 25.95
CA ASP A 202 -10.49 -1.36 25.66
C ASP A 202 -11.15 -0.27 24.83
N ARG A 203 -10.90 1.01 25.17
CA ARG A 203 -11.37 2.16 24.39
C ARG A 203 -10.79 2.16 22.98
N LYS A 204 -9.50 1.88 22.82
CA LYS A 204 -8.86 1.82 21.50
C LYS A 204 -9.42 0.70 20.64
N ILE A 205 -9.70 -0.46 21.23
CA ILE A 205 -10.34 -1.58 20.52
C ILE A 205 -11.74 -1.18 20.06
N GLN A 206 -12.52 -0.52 20.90
CA GLN A 206 -13.84 -0.01 20.51
C GLN A 206 -13.74 0.99 19.34
N GLN A 207 -12.80 1.94 19.42
CA GLN A 207 -12.54 2.90 18.34
C GLN A 207 -12.13 2.23 17.03
N LEU A 208 -11.37 1.13 17.07
CA LEU A 208 -11.02 0.35 15.87
C LEU A 208 -12.27 -0.21 15.19
N PHE A 209 -13.20 -0.78 15.96
CA PHE A 209 -14.44 -1.32 15.40
C PHE A 209 -15.34 -0.22 14.84
N GLU A 210 -15.47 0.90 15.55
CA GLU A 210 -16.21 2.08 15.08
C GLU A 210 -15.64 2.60 13.76
N ALA A 211 -14.32 2.77 13.68
CA ALA A 211 -13.64 3.24 12.46
C ALA A 211 -13.85 2.28 11.27
N VAL A 212 -13.85 0.95 11.49
CA VAL A 212 -14.14 -0.01 10.42
C VAL A 212 -15.58 0.12 9.93
N GLU A 213 -16.55 0.32 10.83
CA GLU A 213 -17.94 0.51 10.44
C GLU A 213 -18.15 1.85 9.71
N GLU A 214 -17.49 2.93 10.12
CA GLU A 214 -17.50 4.21 9.41
C GLU A 214 -16.94 4.06 7.99
N ILE A 215 -15.80 3.39 7.82
CA ILE A 215 -15.20 3.13 6.50
C ILE A 215 -16.16 2.30 5.62
N ARG A 216 -16.86 1.31 6.20
CA ARG A 216 -17.86 0.51 5.47
C ARG A 216 -19.10 1.31 5.08
N GLN A 217 -19.50 2.26 5.92
CA GLN A 217 -20.63 3.18 5.70
C GLN A 217 -20.26 4.39 4.86
N THR A 218 -19.04 4.44 4.31
CA THR A 218 -18.65 5.44 3.33
C THR A 218 -18.73 4.85 1.91
N PRO A 219 -19.92 4.53 1.35
CA PRO A 219 -20.03 4.39 -0.08
C PRO A 219 -20.11 5.79 -0.71
N GLU A 220 -19.67 5.88 -1.96
CA GLU A 220 -20.21 6.56 -3.14
C GLU A 220 -21.66 7.17 -3.09
N ASP A 221 -22.19 7.59 -1.95
CA ASP A 221 -23.56 8.09 -1.70
C ASP A 221 -23.73 9.59 -2.00
N ARG A 222 -22.74 10.24 -2.63
CA ARG A 222 -22.92 11.59 -3.20
C ARG A 222 -23.19 11.61 -4.70
N CYS A 223 -23.12 10.47 -5.39
CA CYS A 223 -23.40 10.43 -6.83
C CYS A 223 -24.88 10.13 -7.17
N ALA A 224 -25.68 9.61 -6.24
CA ALA A 224 -27.09 9.28 -6.50
C ALA A 224 -28.08 10.45 -6.28
N ASP A 225 -27.71 11.47 -5.49
CA ASP A 225 -28.63 12.58 -5.16
C ASP A 225 -28.60 13.76 -6.15
N ILE A 226 -27.73 13.74 -7.16
CA ILE A 226 -27.68 14.81 -8.19
C ILE A 226 -28.58 14.50 -9.40
N ILE A 227 -29.09 13.28 -9.56
CA ILE A 227 -29.89 12.89 -10.74
C ILE A 227 -31.42 13.02 -10.51
N LYS A 228 -31.88 13.37 -9.30
CA LYS A 228 -33.31 13.66 -9.02
C LYS A 228 -33.66 15.14 -8.86
N SER A 229 -32.78 16.05 -9.30
CA SER A 229 -33.13 17.47 -9.43
C SER A 229 -32.70 17.99 -10.79
N LYS A 230 -33.44 17.61 -11.82
CA LYS A 230 -33.68 18.41 -13.02
C LYS A 230 -34.92 17.90 -13.75
#